data_AF-A0A2V9N3K1-F1
#
_entry.id   AF-A0A2V9N3K1-F1
#
_cell.length_a   1.000
_cell.length_b   1.000
_cell.length_c   1.000
_cell.angle_alpha   90.00
_cell.angle_beta   90.00
_cell.angle_gamma   90.00
#
_symmetry.space_group_name_H-M   'P 1'
#
loop_
_entity.id
_entity.type
_entity.pdbx_description
1 polymer ?
#
loop_
_entity_poly.entity_id
_entity_poly.type
_entity_poly.pdbx_seq_one_letter_code
_entity_poly.pdbx_strand_id
1 'polypeptide(L)'
;AEDGLIMDIVISTALTVVSIAMAYLGVHVTLHPPNESSHARFWYKAGFFVCGVVAVSLVSTQGIRGRNSQRSAANQIEALRQDVKAARTEAQNANQEVQGESSRRQQAERDLAIIIQSSGRATREGIAQDLRKIPLKVEVNGQPIQDVGEKKRIREALGNYMQRGMDLRDRCATDVPEKELEAEAQGWFGDVQQYLRQNLDSSYLNQFLLTHPDPLTPGGVRQEMLPLWHGLNQRTQNLNRFIDQLK
;
A
#
# COMPACT_ATOMS: atom_id res chain seq x y z
N ALA A 1 -3.38 36.97 23.50
CA ALA A 1 -2.03 36.45 23.83
C ALA A 1 -1.00 37.57 23.74
N GLU A 2 -1.06 38.41 22.71
CA GLU A 2 -0.18 39.56 22.51
C GLU A 2 -0.25 40.58 23.66
N ASP A 3 -1.43 40.92 24.17
CA ASP A 3 -1.57 41.87 25.29
C ASP A 3 -0.89 41.40 26.58
N GLY A 4 -0.84 40.08 26.80
CA GLY A 4 -0.14 39.48 27.94
C GLY A 4 1.38 39.64 27.81
N LEU A 5 1.90 39.36 26.62
CA LEU A 5 3.31 39.45 26.29
C LEU A 5 3.82 40.90 26.32
N ILE A 6 3.05 41.85 25.76
CA ILE A 6 3.37 43.29 25.79
C ILE A 6 3.44 43.77 27.23
N MET A 7 2.48 43.38 28.08
CA MET A 7 2.47 43.79 29.48
C MET A 7 3.65 43.21 30.27
N ASP A 8 4.05 41.97 30.00
CA ASP A 8 5.22 41.37 30.65
C ASP A 8 6.53 42.03 30.22
N ILE A 9 6.65 42.44 28.94
CA ILE A 9 7.78 43.24 28.43
C ILE A 9 7.83 44.61 29.10
N VAL A 10 6.69 45.28 29.24
CA VAL A 10 6.59 46.60 29.91
C VAL A 10 7.00 46.49 31.37
N ILE A 11 6.51 45.47 32.10
CA ILE A 11 6.87 45.27 33.51
C ILE A 11 8.37 44.93 33.65
N SER A 12 8.93 44.11 32.74
CA SER A 12 10.35 43.78 32.75
C SER A 12 11.23 45.01 32.50
N THR A 13 10.86 45.83 31.52
CA THR A 13 11.57 47.08 31.19
C THR A 13 11.51 48.07 32.35
N ALA A 14 10.33 48.21 32.99
CA ALA A 14 10.16 49.05 34.17
C ALA A 14 11.04 48.59 35.35
N LEU A 15 11.13 47.27 35.59
CA LEU A 15 12.01 46.69 36.60
C LEU A 15 13.49 46.98 36.34
N THR A 16 13.93 46.93 35.07
CA THR A 16 15.31 47.27 34.70
C THR A 16 15.63 48.74 35.02
N VAL A 17 14.73 49.67 34.64
CA VAL A 17 14.89 51.10 34.92
C VAL A 17 14.94 51.38 36.43
N VAL A 18 14.03 50.77 37.19
CA VAL A 18 13.96 50.86 38.66
C VAL A 18 15.23 50.32 39.31
N SER A 19 15.77 49.20 38.82
CA SER A 19 17.01 48.60 39.32
C SER A 19 18.23 49.47 39.04
N ILE A 20 18.33 50.05 37.84
CA ILE A 20 19.39 51.00 37.47
C ILE A 20 19.31 52.26 38.35
N ALA A 21 18.10 52.76 38.61
CA ALA A 21 17.90 53.91 39.49
C ALA A 21 18.32 53.61 40.93
N MET A 22 17.98 52.42 41.48
CA MET A 22 18.46 52.00 42.80
C MET A 22 19.98 51.88 42.86
N ALA A 23 20.61 51.32 41.83
CA ALA A 23 22.06 51.19 41.75
C ALA A 23 22.75 52.56 41.69
N TYR A 24 22.24 53.48 40.87
CA TYR A 24 22.75 54.85 40.77
C TYR A 24 22.61 55.59 42.10
N LEU A 25 21.46 55.51 42.75
CA LEU A 25 21.21 56.15 44.04
C LEU A 25 22.12 55.56 45.14
N GLY A 26 22.29 54.23 45.18
CA GLY A 26 23.19 53.56 46.13
C GLY A 26 24.66 53.98 45.97
N VAL A 27 25.14 54.07 44.73
CA VAL A 27 26.50 54.55 44.41
C VAL A 27 26.65 56.04 44.73
N HIS A 28 25.66 56.86 44.36
CA HIS A 28 25.66 58.30 44.64
C HIS A 28 25.70 58.61 46.14
N VAL A 29 24.98 57.85 46.97
CA VAL A 29 25.02 58.03 48.44
C VAL A 29 26.32 57.57 49.07
N THR A 30 26.97 56.57 48.48
CA THR A 30 28.26 56.07 48.97
C THR A 30 29.40 57.03 48.62
N LEU A 31 29.32 57.69 47.45
CA LEU A 31 30.36 58.62 46.96
C LEU A 31 30.14 60.07 47.40
N HIS A 32 28.89 60.52 47.55
CA HIS A 32 28.53 61.87 48.00
C HIS A 32 27.57 61.78 49.20
N PRO A 33 28.07 61.64 50.44
CA PRO A 33 27.21 61.69 51.60
C PRO A 33 26.49 63.06 51.63
N PRO A 34 25.15 63.10 51.72
CA PRO A 34 24.39 64.34 51.53
C PRO A 34 24.72 65.30 52.67
N ASN A 35 25.56 66.31 52.42
CA ASN A 35 25.97 67.30 53.42
C ASN A 35 25.02 68.51 53.48
N GLU A 36 23.85 68.48 52.84
CA GLU A 36 22.95 69.63 52.78
C GLU A 36 21.47 69.27 53.00
N SER A 37 20.87 69.94 53.99
CA SER A 37 19.45 69.97 54.39
C SER A 37 18.79 68.63 54.82
N SER A 38 18.15 68.63 56.00
CA SER A 38 17.37 67.49 56.53
C SER A 38 16.26 67.02 55.56
N HIS A 39 15.72 67.95 54.78
CA HIS A 39 14.65 67.69 53.82
C HIS A 39 15.13 66.82 52.64
N ALA A 40 16.30 67.10 52.05
CA ALA A 40 16.84 66.32 50.92
C ALA A 40 17.11 64.86 51.30
N ARG A 41 17.58 64.60 52.53
CA ARG A 41 17.76 63.24 53.06
C ARG A 41 16.43 62.49 53.22
N PHE A 42 15.37 63.18 53.61
CA PHE A 42 14.04 62.58 53.74
C PHE A 42 13.45 62.19 52.38
N TRP A 43 13.48 63.10 51.39
CA TRP A 43 13.00 62.82 50.03
C TRP A 43 13.78 61.68 49.35
N TYR A 44 15.09 61.58 49.59
CA TYR A 44 15.89 60.46 49.11
C TYR A 44 15.46 59.11 49.72
N LYS A 45 15.31 59.05 51.05
CA LYS A 45 14.87 57.82 51.74
C LYS A 45 13.46 57.41 51.33
N ALA A 46 12.57 58.39 51.16
CA ALA A 46 11.22 58.17 50.65
C ALA A 46 11.25 57.63 49.21
N GLY A 47 12.07 58.22 48.33
CA GLY A 47 12.24 57.76 46.95
C GLY A 47 12.77 56.34 46.85
N PHE A 48 13.78 55.99 47.67
CA PHE A 48 14.33 54.64 47.72
C PHE A 48 13.30 53.60 48.20
N PHE A 49 12.52 53.95 49.23
CA PHE A 49 11.47 53.07 49.76
C PHE A 49 10.35 52.83 48.74
N VAL A 50 9.87 53.89 48.07
CA VAL A 50 8.84 53.78 47.02
C VAL A 50 9.35 52.92 45.86
N CYS A 51 10.60 53.13 45.43
CA CYS A 51 11.25 52.33 44.40
C CYS A 51 11.28 50.83 44.78
N GLY A 52 11.59 50.53 46.05
CA GLY A 52 11.58 49.18 46.60
C GLY A 52 10.21 48.50 46.55
N VAL A 53 9.18 49.19 47.02
CA VAL A 53 7.79 48.68 47.02
C VAL A 53 7.29 48.42 45.60
N VAL A 54 7.61 49.31 44.65
CA VAL A 54 7.25 49.14 43.25
C VAL A 54 7.94 47.91 42.64
N ALA A 55 9.24 47.73 42.89
CA ALA A 55 9.97 46.57 42.39
C ALA A 55 9.38 45.25 42.88
N VAL A 56 9.09 45.13 44.19
CA VAL A 56 8.51 43.92 44.78
C VAL A 56 7.10 43.64 44.23
N SER A 57 6.31 44.68 44.03
CA SER A 57 4.95 44.56 43.48
C SER A 57 4.96 44.06 42.03
N LEU A 58 5.88 44.56 41.21
CA LEU A 58 6.02 44.17 39.81
C LEU A 58 6.53 42.72 39.66
N VAL A 59 7.52 42.31 40.47
CA VAL A 59 8.02 40.93 40.49
C VAL A 59 6.92 39.95 40.93
N SER A 60 6.15 40.31 41.95
CA SER A 60 5.03 39.47 42.43
C SER A 60 3.96 39.29 41.35
N THR A 61 3.67 40.35 40.61
CA THR A 61 2.69 40.33 39.51
C THR A 61 3.16 39.45 38.35
N GLN A 62 4.43 39.55 37.95
CA GLN A 62 5.02 38.67 36.94
C GLN A 62 4.98 37.19 37.38
N GLY A 63 5.28 36.90 38.65
CA GLY A 63 5.28 35.55 39.18
C GLY A 63 3.90 34.88 39.17
N ILE A 64 2.84 35.62 39.49
CA ILE A 64 1.46 35.11 39.47
C ILE A 64 0.99 34.86 38.02
N ARG A 65 1.27 35.80 37.12
CA ARG A 65 0.87 35.68 35.71
C ARG A 65 1.62 34.56 34.99
N GLY A 66 2.92 34.41 35.24
CA GLY A 66 3.72 33.30 34.70
C GLY A 66 3.19 31.94 35.11
N ARG A 67 2.79 31.76 36.38
CA ARG A 67 2.17 30.51 36.87
C ARG A 67 0.83 30.21 36.21
N ASN A 68 0.02 31.24 35.96
CA ASN A 68 -1.28 31.06 35.30
C ASN A 68 -1.10 30.69 33.82
N SER A 69 -0.21 31.35 33.09
CA SER A 69 0.11 31.03 31.70
C SER A 69 0.69 29.62 31.55
N GLN A 70 1.55 29.20 32.46
CA GLN A 70 2.15 27.86 32.46
C GLN A 70 1.11 26.76 32.77
N ARG A 71 0.15 27.02 33.67
CA ARG A 71 -0.97 26.10 33.93
C ARG A 71 -1.92 26.00 32.73
N SER A 72 -2.24 27.11 32.08
CA SER A 72 -3.08 27.09 30.87
C SER A 72 -2.39 26.31 29.74
N ALA A 73 -1.09 26.48 29.55
CA ALA A 73 -0.32 25.71 28.56
C ALA A 73 -0.27 24.21 28.92
N ALA A 74 -0.06 23.86 30.20
CA ALA A 74 -0.06 22.48 30.66
C ALA A 74 -1.43 21.80 30.43
N ASN A 75 -2.52 22.50 30.76
CA ASN A 75 -3.88 21.99 30.56
C ASN A 75 -4.20 21.79 29.07
N GLN A 76 -3.75 22.70 28.20
CA GLN A 76 -3.93 22.55 26.74
C GLN A 76 -3.15 21.35 26.19
N ILE A 77 -1.92 21.12 26.67
CA ILE A 77 -1.12 19.97 26.27
C ILE A 77 -1.77 18.66 26.75
N GLU A 78 -2.34 18.65 27.95
CA GLU A 78 -3.01 17.47 28.50
C GLU A 78 -4.32 17.16 27.77
N ALA A 79 -5.13 18.19 27.47
CA ALA A 79 -6.32 18.06 26.63
C ALA A 79 -5.96 17.53 25.23
N LEU A 80 -4.95 18.12 24.59
CA LEU A 80 -4.49 17.69 23.27
C LEU A 80 -3.99 16.23 23.28
N ARG A 81 -3.32 15.81 24.36
CA ARG A 81 -2.92 14.40 24.52
C ARG A 81 -4.12 13.46 24.69
N GLN A 82 -5.17 13.89 25.38
CA GLN A 82 -6.40 13.11 25.50
C GLN A 82 -7.12 12.99 24.16
N ASP A 83 -7.24 14.07 23.41
CA ASP A 83 -7.85 14.07 22.06
C ASP A 83 -7.07 13.15 21.11
N VAL A 84 -5.74 13.23 21.12
CA VAL A 84 -4.89 12.33 20.31
C VAL A 84 -5.06 10.86 20.72
N LYS A 85 -5.21 10.57 22.02
CA LYS A 85 -5.49 9.20 22.48
C LYS A 85 -6.87 8.71 22.04
N ALA A 86 -7.89 9.57 22.11
CA ALA A 86 -9.24 9.25 21.65
C ALA A 86 -9.24 8.99 20.14
N ALA A 87 -8.68 9.89 19.35
CA ALA A 87 -8.54 9.75 17.90
C ALA A 87 -7.73 8.49 17.52
N ARG A 88 -6.66 8.17 18.27
CA ARG A 88 -5.89 6.95 18.05
C ARG A 88 -6.71 5.69 18.34
N THR A 89 -7.51 5.70 19.41
CA THR A 89 -8.39 4.58 19.76
C THR A 89 -9.48 4.39 18.71
N GLU A 90 -10.09 5.48 18.25
CA GLU A 90 -11.09 5.47 17.18
C GLU A 90 -10.50 4.93 15.87
N ALA A 91 -9.31 5.39 15.48
CA ALA A 91 -8.61 4.87 14.31
C ALA A 91 -8.21 3.39 14.46
N GLN A 92 -7.88 2.93 15.67
CA GLN A 92 -7.62 1.51 15.93
C GLN A 92 -8.88 0.66 15.84
N ASN A 93 -10.01 1.13 16.38
CA ASN A 93 -11.29 0.44 16.30
C ASN A 93 -11.77 0.37 14.84
N ALA A 94 -11.70 1.48 14.09
CA ALA A 94 -12.04 1.51 12.68
C ALA A 94 -11.15 0.57 11.86
N ASN A 95 -9.84 0.49 12.15
CA ASN A 95 -8.97 -0.47 11.49
C ASN A 95 -9.32 -1.93 11.83
N GLN A 96 -9.70 -2.23 13.06
CA GLN A 96 -10.15 -3.58 13.43
C GLN A 96 -11.46 -3.95 12.73
N GLU A 97 -12.41 -3.01 12.62
CA GLU A 97 -13.66 -3.19 11.90
C GLU A 97 -13.40 -3.44 10.41
N VAL A 98 -12.55 -2.63 9.78
CA VAL A 98 -12.15 -2.79 8.37
C VAL A 98 -11.39 -4.10 8.15
N GLN A 99 -10.52 -4.53 9.05
CA GLN A 99 -9.85 -5.83 8.95
C GLN A 99 -10.83 -7.00 9.10
N GLY A 100 -11.80 -6.87 10.02
CA GLY A 100 -12.87 -7.85 10.19
C GLY A 100 -13.77 -7.95 8.96
N GLU A 101 -14.16 -6.82 8.38
CA GLU A 101 -14.95 -6.77 7.15
C GLU A 101 -14.15 -7.29 5.95
N SER A 102 -12.87 -6.92 5.82
CA SER A 102 -11.97 -7.41 4.77
C SER A 102 -11.83 -8.93 4.84
N SER A 103 -11.72 -9.50 6.04
CA SER A 103 -11.67 -10.95 6.23
C SER A 103 -12.97 -11.63 5.80
N ARG A 104 -14.13 -11.03 6.14
CA ARG A 104 -15.44 -11.53 5.69
C ARG A 104 -15.60 -11.43 4.17
N ARG A 105 -15.18 -10.31 3.56
CA ARG A 105 -15.21 -10.11 2.10
C ARG A 105 -14.28 -11.10 1.40
N GLN A 106 -13.08 -11.33 1.92
CA GLN A 106 -12.14 -12.29 1.35
C GLN A 106 -12.64 -13.75 1.50
N GLN A 107 -13.39 -14.06 2.55
CA GLN A 107 -14.03 -15.36 2.70
C GLN A 107 -15.20 -15.52 1.73
N ALA A 108 -16.01 -14.46 1.55
CA ALA A 108 -17.07 -14.44 0.55
C ALA A 108 -16.52 -14.55 -0.89
N GLU A 109 -15.41 -13.88 -1.21
CA GLU A 109 -14.72 -14.01 -2.50
C GLU A 109 -14.15 -15.42 -2.71
N ARG A 110 -13.56 -16.04 -1.67
CA ARG A 110 -13.12 -17.43 -1.74
C ARG A 110 -14.27 -18.40 -1.95
N ASP A 111 -15.39 -18.20 -1.25
CA ASP A 111 -16.57 -19.04 -1.41
C ASP A 111 -17.19 -18.86 -2.82
N LEU A 112 -17.26 -17.63 -3.31
CA LEU A 112 -17.68 -17.35 -4.69
C LEU A 112 -16.74 -18.02 -5.71
N ALA A 113 -15.42 -17.99 -5.49
CA ALA A 113 -14.46 -18.66 -6.34
C ALA A 113 -14.64 -20.19 -6.32
N ILE A 114 -14.91 -20.79 -5.16
CA ILE A 114 -15.22 -22.22 -5.02
C ILE A 114 -16.54 -22.56 -5.74
N ILE A 115 -17.57 -21.72 -5.61
CA ILE A 115 -18.87 -21.90 -6.29
C ILE A 115 -18.70 -21.77 -7.80
N ILE A 116 -17.94 -20.78 -8.29
CA ILE A 116 -17.66 -20.61 -9.71
C ILE A 116 -16.80 -21.76 -10.24
N GLN A 117 -15.81 -22.24 -9.48
CA GLN A 117 -14.96 -23.35 -9.87
C GLN A 117 -15.72 -24.68 -9.86
N SER A 118 -16.60 -24.91 -8.88
CA SER A 118 -17.44 -26.12 -8.82
C SER A 118 -18.54 -26.09 -9.88
N SER A 119 -19.19 -24.95 -10.11
CA SER A 119 -20.16 -24.77 -11.21
C SER A 119 -19.46 -24.90 -12.56
N GLY A 120 -18.30 -24.27 -12.73
CA GLY A 120 -17.46 -24.40 -13.91
C GLY A 120 -16.97 -25.82 -14.14
N ARG A 121 -16.62 -26.57 -13.09
CA ARG A 121 -16.30 -28.01 -13.17
C ARG A 121 -17.53 -28.83 -13.52
N ALA A 122 -18.69 -28.61 -12.91
CA ALA A 122 -19.91 -29.36 -13.23
C ALA A 122 -20.37 -29.11 -14.67
N THR A 123 -20.32 -27.85 -15.13
CA THR A 123 -20.60 -27.51 -16.53
C THR A 123 -19.53 -28.09 -17.47
N ARG A 124 -18.25 -28.04 -17.11
CA ARG A 124 -17.16 -28.60 -17.94
C ARG A 124 -17.11 -30.12 -17.92
N GLU A 125 -17.44 -30.79 -16.82
CA GLU A 125 -17.54 -32.23 -16.70
C GLU A 125 -18.78 -32.74 -17.41
N GLY A 126 -19.89 -32.01 -17.35
CA GLY A 126 -21.07 -32.26 -18.19
C GLY A 126 -20.72 -32.15 -19.67
N ILE A 127 -20.12 -31.02 -20.09
CA ILE A 127 -19.68 -30.82 -21.47
C ILE A 127 -18.58 -31.81 -21.88
N ALA A 128 -17.65 -32.17 -20.99
CA ALA A 128 -16.58 -33.14 -21.28
C ALA A 128 -17.07 -34.58 -21.29
N GLN A 129 -18.07 -34.94 -20.48
CA GLN A 129 -18.77 -36.22 -20.58
C GLN A 129 -19.56 -36.29 -21.88
N ASP A 130 -20.22 -35.21 -22.28
CA ASP A 130 -20.92 -35.12 -23.56
C ASP A 130 -19.93 -35.20 -24.73
N LEU A 131 -18.81 -34.49 -24.68
CA LEU A 131 -17.74 -34.55 -25.68
C LEU A 131 -17.01 -35.90 -25.72
N ARG A 132 -16.87 -36.61 -24.59
CA ARG A 132 -16.33 -37.98 -24.55
C ARG A 132 -17.29 -39.02 -25.13
N LYS A 133 -18.59 -38.79 -25.02
CA LYS A 133 -19.62 -39.66 -25.61
C LYS A 133 -19.79 -39.43 -27.11
N ILE A 134 -19.33 -38.31 -27.63
CA ILE A 134 -19.26 -38.06 -29.07
C ILE A 134 -18.03 -38.81 -29.61
N PRO A 135 -18.19 -39.83 -30.45
CA PRO A 135 -17.06 -40.42 -31.16
C PRO A 135 -16.49 -39.34 -32.09
N LEU A 136 -15.34 -38.76 -31.70
CA LEU A 136 -14.60 -37.80 -32.51
C LEU A 136 -14.11 -38.53 -33.77
N LYS A 137 -14.82 -38.37 -34.88
CA LYS A 137 -14.29 -38.69 -36.19
C LYS A 137 -13.25 -37.62 -36.53
N VAL A 138 -12.03 -38.05 -36.81
CA VAL A 138 -10.98 -37.16 -37.32
C VAL A 138 -11.37 -36.77 -38.74
N GLU A 139 -11.97 -35.60 -38.87
CA GLU A 139 -12.44 -35.06 -40.15
C GLU A 139 -11.68 -33.77 -40.48
N VAL A 140 -11.13 -33.68 -41.69
CA VAL A 140 -10.63 -32.42 -42.27
C VAL A 140 -11.78 -31.84 -43.07
N ASN A 141 -12.24 -30.63 -42.73
CA ASN A 141 -13.37 -29.96 -43.39
C ASN A 141 -14.65 -30.83 -43.47
N GLY A 142 -14.92 -31.66 -42.46
CA GLY A 142 -16.11 -32.53 -42.41
C GLY A 142 -16.03 -33.80 -43.26
N GLN A 143 -14.83 -34.20 -43.71
CA GLN A 143 -14.60 -35.50 -44.35
C GLN A 143 -13.57 -36.33 -43.57
N PRO A 144 -13.80 -37.66 -43.38
CA PRO A 144 -12.85 -38.53 -42.70
C PRO A 144 -11.49 -38.49 -43.38
N ILE A 145 -10.41 -38.22 -42.63
CA ILE A 145 -9.06 -38.25 -43.20
C ILE A 145 -8.71 -39.70 -43.55
N GLN A 146 -8.80 -40.05 -44.84
CA GLN A 146 -8.39 -41.36 -45.36
C GLN A 146 -6.94 -41.35 -45.86
N ASP A 147 -6.39 -40.18 -46.20
CA ASP A 147 -5.03 -40.03 -46.70
C ASP A 147 -3.99 -40.06 -45.56
N VAL A 148 -3.12 -41.08 -45.60
CA VAL A 148 -1.99 -41.27 -44.68
C VAL A 148 -0.99 -40.13 -44.78
N GLY A 149 -0.82 -39.53 -45.97
CA GLY A 149 0.07 -38.40 -46.22
C GLY A 149 -0.40 -37.12 -45.52
N GLU A 150 -1.70 -36.84 -45.56
CA GLU A 150 -2.30 -35.70 -44.89
C GLU A 150 -2.23 -35.82 -43.35
N LYS A 151 -2.52 -37.01 -42.81
CA LYS A 151 -2.34 -37.28 -41.36
C LYS A 151 -0.90 -37.04 -40.91
N LYS A 152 0.07 -37.50 -41.71
CA LYS A 152 1.50 -37.31 -41.41
C LYS A 152 1.86 -35.83 -41.40
N ARG A 153 1.43 -35.05 -42.40
CA ARG A 153 1.67 -33.60 -42.46
C ARG A 153 1.09 -32.85 -41.27
N ILE A 154 -0.16 -33.15 -40.91
CA ILE A 154 -0.81 -32.52 -39.75
C ILE A 154 -0.04 -32.87 -38.47
N ARG A 155 0.35 -34.13 -38.31
CA ARG A 155 1.13 -34.60 -37.15
C ARG A 155 2.47 -33.87 -37.02
N GLU A 156 3.20 -33.73 -38.12
CA GLU A 156 4.48 -33.01 -38.15
C GLU A 156 4.31 -31.53 -37.78
N ALA A 157 3.30 -30.86 -38.34
CA ALA A 157 3.01 -29.47 -38.00
C ALA A 157 2.64 -29.29 -36.52
N LEU A 158 1.75 -30.13 -35.99
CA LEU A 158 1.40 -30.11 -34.57
C LEU A 158 2.61 -30.42 -33.68
N GLY A 159 3.50 -31.32 -34.10
CA GLY A 159 4.75 -31.63 -33.40
C GLY A 159 5.67 -30.42 -33.31
N ASN A 160 5.81 -29.65 -34.39
CA ASN A 160 6.59 -28.41 -34.39
C ASN A 160 5.99 -27.36 -33.45
N TYR A 161 4.66 -27.18 -33.46
CA TYR A 161 3.99 -26.27 -32.55
C TYR A 161 4.13 -26.71 -31.09
N MET A 162 4.02 -28.00 -30.82
CA MET A 162 4.19 -28.57 -29.49
C MET A 162 5.61 -28.30 -28.97
N GLN A 163 6.63 -28.54 -29.80
CA GLN A 163 8.02 -28.30 -29.43
C GLN A 163 8.27 -26.82 -29.10
N ARG A 164 7.76 -25.89 -29.93
CA ARG A 164 7.86 -24.44 -29.69
C ARG A 164 7.14 -24.03 -28.41
N GLY A 165 5.98 -24.62 -28.11
CA GLY A 165 5.26 -24.39 -26.86
C GLY A 165 6.00 -24.92 -25.63
N MET A 166 6.71 -26.05 -25.75
CA MET A 166 7.55 -26.59 -24.67
C MET A 166 8.76 -25.70 -24.39
N ASP A 167 9.41 -25.18 -25.43
CA ASP A 167 10.53 -24.23 -25.28
C ASP A 167 10.07 -22.94 -24.55
N LEU A 168 8.93 -22.37 -24.96
CA LEU A 168 8.34 -21.22 -24.27
C LEU A 168 8.00 -21.53 -22.80
N ARG A 169 7.45 -22.73 -22.54
CA ARG A 169 7.12 -23.17 -21.17
C ARG A 169 8.38 -23.25 -20.31
N ASP A 170 9.44 -23.85 -20.83
CA ASP A 170 10.68 -24.07 -20.08
C ASP A 170 11.40 -22.73 -19.80
N ARG A 171 11.29 -21.77 -20.72
CA ARG A 171 11.76 -20.39 -20.54
C ARG A 171 11.06 -19.62 -19.41
N CYS A 172 9.87 -20.03 -18.95
CA CYS A 172 9.25 -19.41 -17.77
C CYS A 172 10.05 -19.61 -16.47
N ALA A 173 10.94 -20.60 -16.41
CA ALA A 173 11.83 -20.85 -15.28
C ALA A 173 13.16 -20.06 -15.36
N THR A 174 13.29 -19.15 -16.33
CA THR A 174 14.52 -18.37 -16.58
C THR A 174 14.33 -16.89 -16.26
N ASP A 175 15.42 -16.12 -16.37
CA ASP A 175 15.45 -14.68 -16.08
C ASP A 175 14.86 -13.80 -17.20
N VAL A 176 14.17 -14.39 -18.18
CA VAL A 176 13.52 -13.65 -19.27
C VAL A 176 12.42 -12.72 -18.72
N PRO A 177 12.27 -11.49 -19.23
CA PRO A 177 11.19 -10.59 -18.85
C PRO A 177 9.81 -11.18 -19.19
N GLU A 178 8.87 -11.15 -18.25
CA GLU A 178 7.50 -11.68 -18.40
C GLU A 178 6.81 -11.17 -19.67
N LYS A 179 6.81 -9.85 -19.88
CA LYS A 179 6.14 -9.21 -21.03
C LYS A 179 6.66 -9.67 -22.39
N GLU A 180 7.96 -9.95 -22.47
CA GLU A 180 8.57 -10.43 -23.71
C GLU A 180 8.11 -11.86 -24.00
N LEU A 181 8.13 -12.72 -22.97
CA LEU A 181 7.70 -14.10 -23.10
C LEU A 181 6.19 -14.23 -23.32
N GLU A 182 5.38 -13.36 -22.71
CA GLU A 182 3.93 -13.29 -22.94
C GLU A 182 3.60 -12.91 -24.39
N ALA A 183 4.30 -11.92 -24.95
CA ALA A 183 4.10 -11.52 -26.34
C ALA A 183 4.44 -12.66 -27.32
N GLU A 184 5.56 -13.36 -27.08
CA GLU A 184 5.94 -14.54 -27.86
C GLU A 184 4.92 -15.68 -27.72
N ALA A 185 4.46 -15.95 -26.50
CA ALA A 185 3.45 -16.96 -26.24
C ALA A 185 2.12 -16.62 -26.89
N GLN A 186 1.72 -15.34 -26.91
CA GLN A 186 0.53 -14.88 -27.59
C GLN A 186 0.61 -15.06 -29.11
N GLY A 187 1.76 -14.76 -29.71
CA GLY A 187 2.02 -15.07 -31.12
C GLY A 187 1.89 -16.57 -31.40
N TRP A 188 2.52 -17.41 -30.58
CA TRP A 188 2.40 -18.86 -30.70
C TRP A 188 0.95 -19.36 -30.53
N PHE A 189 0.20 -18.85 -29.56
CA PHE A 189 -1.21 -19.22 -29.39
C PHE A 189 -2.02 -18.88 -30.65
N GLY A 190 -1.79 -17.71 -31.24
CA GLY A 190 -2.44 -17.28 -32.49
C GLY A 190 -2.13 -18.20 -33.67
N ASP A 191 -0.85 -18.53 -33.87
CA ASP A 191 -0.39 -19.44 -34.94
C ASP A 191 -1.09 -20.81 -34.84
N VAL A 192 -1.14 -21.38 -33.64
CA VAL A 192 -1.77 -22.69 -33.40
C VAL A 192 -3.28 -22.61 -33.62
N GLN A 193 -3.95 -21.59 -33.09
CA GLN A 193 -5.39 -21.41 -33.29
C GLN A 193 -5.75 -21.31 -34.77
N GLN A 194 -4.98 -20.54 -35.53
CA GLN A 194 -5.18 -20.39 -36.97
C GLN A 194 -4.97 -21.73 -37.68
N TYR A 195 -3.91 -22.46 -37.35
CA TYR A 195 -3.64 -23.76 -37.95
C TYR A 195 -4.75 -24.78 -37.68
N LEU A 196 -5.20 -24.89 -36.42
CA LEU A 196 -6.29 -25.79 -36.03
C LEU A 196 -7.59 -25.47 -36.77
N ARG A 197 -7.94 -24.18 -36.90
CA ARG A 197 -9.15 -23.74 -37.64
C ARG A 197 -9.13 -24.13 -39.11
N GLN A 198 -7.94 -24.12 -39.73
CA GLN A 198 -7.79 -24.35 -41.17
C GLN A 198 -7.69 -25.83 -41.52
N ASN A 199 -7.19 -26.67 -40.61
CA ASN A 199 -6.77 -28.04 -40.92
C ASN A 199 -7.51 -29.11 -40.10
N LEU A 200 -8.27 -28.75 -39.07
CA LEU A 200 -8.95 -29.71 -38.19
C LEU A 200 -10.36 -29.24 -37.85
N ASP A 201 -11.21 -30.17 -37.41
CA ASP A 201 -12.54 -29.83 -36.91
C ASP A 201 -12.49 -28.86 -35.72
N SER A 202 -13.54 -28.05 -35.60
CA SER A 202 -13.78 -27.12 -34.49
C SER A 202 -13.58 -27.73 -33.09
N SER A 203 -13.80 -29.03 -32.92
CA SER A 203 -13.55 -29.75 -31.67
C SER A 203 -12.10 -29.64 -31.19
N TYR A 204 -11.13 -29.66 -32.11
CA TYR A 204 -9.69 -29.56 -31.77
C TYR A 204 -9.34 -28.15 -31.28
N LEU A 205 -9.88 -27.12 -31.94
CA LEU A 205 -9.73 -25.74 -31.47
C LEU A 205 -10.33 -25.55 -30.08
N ASN A 206 -11.55 -26.05 -29.86
CA ASN A 206 -12.23 -25.94 -28.58
C ASN A 206 -11.43 -26.64 -27.47
N GLN A 207 -10.89 -27.85 -27.73
CA GLN A 207 -10.02 -28.55 -26.79
C GLN A 207 -8.70 -27.81 -26.55
N PHE A 208 -8.12 -27.16 -27.54
CA PHE A 208 -6.91 -26.36 -27.38
C PHE A 208 -7.13 -25.13 -26.49
N LEU A 209 -8.31 -24.51 -26.57
CA LEU A 209 -8.64 -23.32 -25.78
C LEU A 209 -9.03 -23.62 -24.35
N LEU A 210 -9.41 -24.86 -24.04
CA LEU A 210 -9.74 -25.30 -22.69
C LEU A 210 -8.50 -25.36 -21.80
N THR A 211 -8.33 -24.33 -20.96
CA THR A 211 -7.38 -24.34 -19.84
C THR A 211 -8.08 -24.78 -18.56
N HIS A 212 -7.51 -25.78 -17.90
CA HIS A 212 -7.86 -26.24 -16.56
C HIS A 212 -6.82 -25.70 -15.55
N PRO A 213 -7.16 -25.48 -14.29
CA PRO A 213 -6.14 -25.21 -13.28
C PRO A 213 -5.33 -26.49 -13.06
N ASP A 214 -4.02 -26.48 -13.36
CA ASP A 214 -3.12 -27.58 -12.98
C ASP A 214 -2.71 -27.37 -11.51
N PRO A 215 -2.99 -28.32 -10.59
CA PRO A 215 -2.61 -28.17 -9.19
C PRO A 215 -1.10 -28.26 -8.97
N LEU A 216 -0.32 -28.72 -9.96
CA LEU A 216 1.12 -28.85 -9.85
C LEU A 216 1.82 -27.53 -10.16
N THR A 217 2.35 -26.88 -9.13
CA THR A 217 3.24 -25.73 -9.28
C THR A 217 4.67 -26.24 -9.52
N PRO A 218 5.30 -25.91 -10.65
CA PRO A 218 6.69 -26.31 -10.92
C PRO A 218 7.65 -25.58 -9.97
N GLY A 219 8.68 -26.28 -9.49
CA GLY A 219 9.80 -25.64 -8.80
C GLY A 219 10.63 -24.80 -9.76
N GLY A 220 11.04 -23.60 -9.35
CA GLY A 220 11.92 -22.72 -10.13
C GLY A 220 11.21 -21.72 -11.05
N VAL A 221 9.88 -21.76 -11.17
CA VAL A 221 9.10 -20.74 -11.89
C VAL A 221 8.67 -19.66 -10.91
N ARG A 222 8.90 -18.39 -11.26
CA ARG A 222 8.48 -17.23 -10.45
C ARG A 222 6.95 -17.16 -10.36
N GLN A 223 6.43 -16.66 -9.23
CA GLN A 223 4.96 -16.59 -9.01
C GLN A 223 4.22 -15.83 -10.11
N GLU A 224 4.81 -14.73 -10.60
CA GLU A 224 4.29 -13.93 -11.72
C GLU A 224 4.18 -14.75 -13.02
N MET A 225 5.11 -15.68 -13.27
CA MET A 225 5.16 -16.49 -14.49
C MET A 225 4.25 -17.73 -14.43
N LEU A 226 3.66 -18.06 -13.27
CA LEU A 226 2.85 -19.27 -13.09
C LEU A 226 1.62 -19.33 -14.02
N PRO A 227 0.81 -18.27 -14.18
CA PRO A 227 -0.34 -18.30 -15.07
C PRO A 227 0.06 -18.62 -16.52
N LEU A 228 1.12 -17.98 -17.01
CA LEU A 228 1.67 -18.22 -18.33
C LEU A 228 2.17 -19.66 -18.49
N TRP A 229 2.95 -20.14 -17.52
CA TRP A 229 3.48 -21.50 -17.52
C TRP A 229 2.36 -22.56 -17.55
N HIS A 230 1.33 -22.42 -16.71
CA HIS A 230 0.20 -23.35 -16.70
C HIS A 230 -0.54 -23.36 -18.03
N GLY A 231 -0.75 -22.17 -18.62
CA GLY A 231 -1.37 -22.02 -19.93
C GLY A 231 -0.59 -22.71 -21.05
N LEU A 232 0.74 -22.62 -21.04
CA LEU A 232 1.62 -23.27 -22.01
C LEU A 232 1.67 -24.79 -21.78
N ASN A 233 1.82 -25.23 -20.53
CA ASN A 233 1.92 -26.65 -20.17
C ASN A 233 0.68 -27.45 -20.61
N GLN A 234 -0.51 -26.91 -20.41
CA GLN A 234 -1.73 -27.63 -20.80
C GLN A 234 -1.97 -27.65 -22.29
N ARG A 235 -1.70 -26.53 -22.97
CA ARG A 235 -1.91 -26.46 -24.41
C ARG A 235 -0.93 -27.35 -25.15
N THR A 236 0.31 -27.44 -24.68
CA THR A 236 1.29 -28.42 -25.19
C THR A 236 0.85 -29.87 -24.93
N GLN A 237 0.30 -30.18 -23.75
CA GLN A 237 -0.28 -31.50 -23.48
C GLN A 237 -1.47 -31.83 -24.40
N ASN A 238 -2.34 -30.86 -24.69
CA ASN A 238 -3.46 -31.04 -25.63
C ASN A 238 -2.94 -31.31 -27.05
N LEU A 239 -1.91 -30.59 -27.50
CA LEU A 239 -1.26 -30.84 -28.79
C LEU A 239 -0.67 -32.26 -28.86
N ASN A 240 0.01 -32.72 -27.81
CA ASN A 240 0.49 -34.10 -27.73
C ASN A 240 -0.66 -35.11 -27.87
N ARG A 241 -1.79 -34.85 -27.20
CA ARG A 241 -2.98 -35.69 -27.29
C ARG A 241 -3.57 -35.73 -28.70
N PHE A 242 -3.58 -34.59 -29.41
CA PHE A 242 -4.04 -34.53 -30.80
C PHE A 242 -3.13 -35.33 -31.73
N ILE A 243 -1.81 -35.21 -31.55
CA ILE A 243 -0.80 -35.98 -32.28
C ILE A 243 -1.02 -37.49 -32.09
N ASP A 244 -1.31 -37.92 -30.86
CA ASP A 244 -1.58 -39.32 -30.54
C ASP A 244 -2.89 -39.83 -31.17
N GLN A 245 -3.92 -39.00 -31.25
CA GLN A 245 -5.19 -39.34 -31.93
C GLN A 245 -5.06 -39.45 -33.45
N LEU A 246 -4.03 -38.82 -34.03
CA LEU A 246 -3.73 -38.88 -35.45
C LEU A 246 -2.85 -40.09 -35.82
N LYS A 247 -2.44 -40.92 -34.85
CA LYS A 247 -1.70 -42.19 -35.09
C LYS A 247 -2.58 -43.23 -35.75
#